data_AF-A0A3M1P1R9-F1
#
_entry.id   AF-A0A3M1P1R9-F1
#
_cell.length_a   1.000
_cell.length_b   1.000
_cell.length_c   1.000
_cell.angle_alpha   90.00
_cell.angle_beta   90.00
_cell.angle_gamma   90.00
#
_symmetry.space_group_name_H-M   'P 1'
#
loop_
_entity.id
_entity.type
_entity.pdbx_description
1 polymer ?
#
loop_
_entity_poly.entity_id
_entity_poly.type
_entity_poly.pdbx_seq_one_letter_code
_entity_poly.pdbx_strand_id
1 'polypeptide(L)'
;MLFLKKEEYEALHGGDTSKKLDDAEQEYVSYSPNDTYSVGQLLYHPVWDDRGEVVKKEVTSSGHHSIIVAFHRLGQRTLIESLSA
;
A
#
# COMPACT_ATOMS: atom_id res chain seq x y z
N MET A 1 -21.14 -1.68 -37.76
CA MET A 1 -20.08 -1.06 -36.93
C MET A 1 -20.81 -0.14 -35.95
N LEU A 2 -20.96 -0.56 -34.69
CA LEU A 2 -21.72 0.23 -33.70
C LEU A 2 -20.81 1.34 -33.16
N PHE A 3 -21.02 2.57 -33.61
CA PHE A 3 -20.44 3.76 -32.99
C PHE A 3 -21.34 4.14 -31.81
N LEU A 4 -20.90 3.85 -30.59
CA LEU A 4 -21.58 4.30 -29.38
C LEU A 4 -21.50 5.83 -29.31
N LYS A 5 -22.61 6.46 -28.92
CA LYS A 5 -22.66 7.92 -28.78
C LYS A 5 -21.79 8.32 -27.59
N LYS A 6 -21.07 9.43 -27.73
CA LYS A 6 -20.12 9.96 -26.73
C LYS A 6 -20.72 10.01 -25.30
N GLU A 7 -22.01 10.28 -25.18
CA GLU A 7 -22.76 10.31 -23.92
C GLU A 7 -22.84 8.94 -23.20
N GLU A 8 -22.87 7.82 -23.93
CA GLU A 8 -22.87 6.46 -23.33
C GLU A 8 -21.48 6.02 -22.88
N TYR A 9 -20.41 6.52 -23.51
CA TYR A 9 -19.03 6.27 -23.09
C TYR A 9 -18.71 6.98 -21.77
N GLU A 10 -19.18 8.22 -21.61
CA GLU A 10 -18.97 9.02 -20.40
C GLU A 10 -19.77 8.48 -19.19
N ALA A 11 -20.93 7.85 -19.41
CA ALA A 11 -21.71 7.22 -18.33
C ALA A 11 -21.09 5.92 -17.78
N LEU A 12 -20.24 5.24 -18.56
CA LEU A 12 -19.57 4.00 -18.15
C LEU A 12 -18.24 4.26 -17.42
N HIS A 13 -17.63 5.43 -17.59
CA HIS A 13 -16.43 5.84 -16.87
C HIS A 13 -16.80 6.88 -15.82
N GLY A 14 -17.86 6.55 -15.07
CA GLY A 14 -18.31 7.26 -13.88
C GLY A 14 -17.13 7.57 -12.98
N GLY A 15 -17.13 8.79 -12.45
CA GLY A 15 -16.03 9.41 -11.75
C GLY A 15 -15.27 8.46 -10.84
N ASP A 16 -14.09 8.05 -11.31
CA ASP A 16 -13.02 7.61 -10.45
C ASP A 16 -12.54 8.88 -9.73
N THR A 17 -13.31 9.26 -8.71
CA THR A 17 -12.81 10.11 -7.64
C THR A 17 -11.77 9.28 -6.91
N SER A 18 -10.59 9.16 -7.55
CA SER A 18 -9.35 8.90 -6.86
C SER A 18 -9.19 10.07 -5.90
N LYS A 19 -9.85 9.94 -4.74
CA LYS A 19 -9.63 10.77 -3.57
C LYS A 19 -8.16 10.56 -3.27
N LYS A 20 -7.32 11.45 -3.79
CA LYS A 20 -6.07 11.82 -3.15
C LYS A 20 -6.51 12.41 -1.81
N LEU A 21 -6.75 11.54 -0.84
CA LEU A 21 -6.78 11.92 0.56
C LEU A 21 -5.37 12.42 0.81
N ASP A 22 -5.25 13.72 1.05
CA ASP A 22 -4.00 14.35 1.41
C ASP A 22 -3.33 13.49 2.50
N ASP A 23 -2.05 13.12 2.33
CA ASP A 23 -1.29 12.22 3.22
C ASP A 23 -1.39 12.59 4.72
N ALA A 24 -1.84 13.81 5.03
CA ALA A 24 -2.06 14.33 6.36
C ALA A 24 -3.25 13.69 7.10
N GLU A 25 -4.27 13.18 6.41
CA GLU A 25 -5.47 12.58 7.03
C GLU A 25 -5.43 11.04 7.07
N GLN A 26 -4.45 10.41 6.42
CA GLN A 26 -4.35 8.96 6.40
C GLN A 26 -3.62 8.46 7.66
N GLU A 27 -4.27 7.56 8.40
CA GLU A 27 -3.71 7.01 9.63
C GLU A 27 -2.61 5.98 9.32
N TYR A 28 -1.37 6.31 9.68
CA TYR A 28 -0.24 5.40 9.53
C TYR A 28 -0.25 4.34 10.61
N VAL A 29 -0.20 3.07 10.21
CA VAL A 29 -0.07 1.96 11.15
C VAL A 29 1.39 1.79 11.54
N SER A 30 1.67 1.71 12.84
CA SER A 30 3.03 1.49 13.34
C SER A 30 3.51 0.08 13.02
N TYR A 31 4.74 -0.03 12.51
CA TYR A 31 5.36 -1.31 12.22
C TYR A 31 5.61 -2.14 13.48
N SER A 32 5.27 -3.40 13.38
CA SER A 32 5.55 -4.51 14.28
C SER A 32 5.77 -5.78 13.43
N PRO A 33 6.82 -6.59 13.70
CA PRO A 33 7.05 -7.84 12.99
C PRO A 33 6.02 -8.93 13.29
N ASN A 34 5.22 -8.77 14.36
CA ASN A 34 4.17 -9.73 14.74
C ASN A 34 2.85 -9.49 14.00
N ASP A 35 2.67 -8.28 13.46
CA ASP A 35 1.45 -7.90 12.77
C ASP A 35 1.52 -8.30 11.29
N THR A 36 0.42 -8.14 10.59
CA THR A 36 0.29 -8.46 9.15
C THR A 36 -0.31 -7.26 8.44
N TYR A 37 0.16 -6.98 7.22
CA TYR A 37 -0.19 -5.76 6.49
C TYR A 37 -0.76 -6.05 5.11
N SER A 38 -1.43 -5.08 4.51
CA SER A 38 -1.99 -5.18 3.15
C SER A 38 -1.25 -4.26 2.18
N VAL A 39 -1.17 -4.64 0.91
CA VAL A 39 -0.66 -3.74 -0.15
C VAL A 39 -1.57 -2.51 -0.22
N GLY A 40 -0.98 -1.31 -0.33
CA GLY A 40 -1.67 -0.03 -0.25
C GLY A 40 -1.78 0.55 1.16
N GLN A 41 -1.38 -0.20 2.19
CA GLN A 41 -1.46 0.28 3.57
C GLN A 41 -0.32 1.24 3.90
N LEU A 42 -0.64 2.33 4.60
CA LEU A 42 0.33 3.27 5.11
C LEU A 42 0.96 2.80 6.41
N LEU A 43 2.28 2.88 6.48
CA LEU A 43 3.09 2.23 7.51
C LEU A 43 4.16 3.19 8.04
N TYR A 44 4.28 3.30 9.36
CA TYR A 44 5.29 4.08 10.06
C TYR A 44 6.28 3.14 10.77
N HIS A 45 7.58 3.30 10.52
CA HIS A 45 8.61 2.49 11.17
C HIS A 45 9.28 3.28 12.32
N PRO A 46 8.98 2.99 13.59
CA PRO A 46 9.37 3.83 14.73
C PRO A 46 10.88 3.94 14.93
N VAL A 47 11.66 2.92 14.58
CA VAL A 47 13.13 2.94 14.69
C VAL A 47 13.76 3.83 13.61
N TRP A 48 13.11 3.95 12.46
CA TRP A 48 13.63 4.72 11.33
C TRP A 48 13.08 6.13 11.27
N ASP A 49 12.02 6.40 12.04
CA ASP A 49 11.26 7.64 11.99
C ASP A 49 10.91 8.00 10.53
N ASP A 50 10.38 7.00 9.82
CA ASP A 50 10.04 7.09 8.41
C ASP A 50 8.69 6.44 8.14
N ARG A 51 8.02 6.97 7.12
CA ARG A 51 6.66 6.62 6.72
C ARG A 51 6.68 6.17 5.28
N GLY A 52 5.82 5.22 4.94
CA GLY A 52 5.75 4.69 3.58
C GLY A 52 4.49 3.88 3.34
N GLU A 53 4.38 3.34 2.14
CA GLU A 53 3.28 2.51 1.71
C GLU A 53 3.77 1.08 1.42
N VAL A 54 3.00 0.09 1.83
CA VAL A 54 3.25 -1.31 1.47
C VAL A 54 2.98 -1.49 -0.02
N VAL A 55 4.03 -1.70 -0.81
CA VAL A 55 3.92 -1.88 -2.27
C VAL A 55 3.83 -3.34 -2.69
N LYS A 56 4.29 -4.28 -1.86
CA LYS A 56 4.28 -5.71 -2.19
C LYS A 56 4.33 -6.59 -0.95
N LYS A 57 3.85 -7.82 -1.07
CA LYS A 57 4.04 -8.91 -0.12
C LYS A 57 4.81 -10.05 -0.77
N GLU A 58 5.71 -10.67 -0.03
CA GLU A 58 6.56 -11.76 -0.49
C GLU A 58 6.66 -12.85 0.58
N VAL A 59 6.76 -14.10 0.13
CA VAL A 59 7.11 -15.23 0.99
C VAL A 59 8.56 -15.58 0.68
N THR A 60 9.41 -15.48 1.70
CA THR A 60 10.82 -15.83 1.59
C THR A 60 10.97 -17.34 1.38
N SER A 61 12.11 -17.78 0.83
CA SER A 61 12.39 -19.22 0.63
C SER A 61 12.37 -20.04 1.92
N SER A 62 12.57 -19.38 3.07
CA SER A 62 12.44 -19.93 4.42
C SER A 62 10.99 -20.08 4.91
N GLY A 63 10.00 -19.65 4.13
CA GLY A 63 8.58 -19.68 4.50
C GLY A 63 8.12 -18.49 5.34
N HIS A 64 9.00 -17.55 5.69
CA HIS A 64 8.62 -16.34 6.40
C HIS A 64 7.91 -15.36 5.49
N HIS A 65 6.88 -14.70 6.02
CA HIS A 65 6.15 -13.64 5.35
C HIS A 65 6.91 -12.32 5.46
N SER A 66 6.92 -11.56 4.38
CA SER A 66 7.60 -10.27 4.30
C SER A 66 6.80 -9.30 3.45
N ILE A 67 7.00 -8.02 3.70
CA ILE A 67 6.41 -6.91 2.94
C ILE A 67 7.52 -6.02 2.40
N ILE A 68 7.29 -5.42 1.24
CA ILE A 68 8.14 -4.36 0.71
C ILE A 68 7.38 -3.06 0.90
N VAL A 69 8.02 -2.11 1.57
CA VAL A 69 7.47 -0.80 1.89
C VAL A 69 8.30 0.25 1.18
N ALA A 70 7.65 1.15 0.44
CA ALA A 70 8.28 2.31 -0.18
C ALA A 70 8.25 3.49 0.82
N PHE A 71 9.33 3.66 1.56
CA PHE A 71 9.49 4.75 2.52
C PHE A 71 9.84 6.07 1.86
N HIS A 72 9.37 7.17 2.45
CA HIS A 72 9.56 8.52 1.93
C HIS A 72 11.04 8.96 1.95
N ARG A 73 11.79 8.62 3.00
CA ARG A 73 13.21 9.02 3.13
C ARG A 73 14.16 7.89 2.77
N LEU A 74 13.83 6.65 3.14
CA LEU A 74 14.70 5.47 2.97
C LEU A 74 14.50 4.73 1.64
N GLY A 75 13.45 5.03 0.89
CA GLY A 75 13.08 4.29 -0.32
C GLY A 75 12.53 2.90 -0.02
N GLN A 76 12.68 1.95 -0.94
CA GLN A 76 12.13 0.61 -0.76
C GLN A 76 12.92 -0.22 0.26
N ARG A 77 12.21 -0.83 1.21
CA ARG A 77 12.76 -1.73 2.24
C ARG A 77 11.88 -2.96 2.40
N THR A 78 12.50 -4.10 2.63
CA THR A 78 11.81 -5.34 2.98
C THR A 78 11.73 -5.46 4.49
N LEU A 79 10.53 -5.69 5.01
CA LEU A 79 10.24 -5.92 6.42
C LEU A 79 9.64 -7.32 6.58
N ILE A 80 9.84 -7.94 7.74
CA ILE A 80 9.21 -9.22 8.09
C ILE A 80 7.84 -8.94 8.69
N GLU A 81 6.87 -9.79 8.39
CA GLU A 81 5.55 -9.77 9.03
C GLU A 81 5.20 -11.17 9.54
N SER A 82 4.18 -11.24 10.39
CA SER A 82 3.66 -12.51 10.93
C SER A 82 4.74 -13.39 11.60
N LEU A 83 5.67 -12.79 12.34
CA LEU A 83 6.66 -13.51 13.15
C LEU A 83 6.00 -14.11 14.40
N SER A 84 5.08 -15.07 14.22
CA SER A 84 4.57 -15.86 15.34
C SER A 84 5.66 -16.83 15.79
N ALA A 85 6.11 -16.70 17.04
CA ALA A 85 7.06 -17.60 17.70
C ALA A 85 6.50 -19.00 17.92
#